data_AF-A0A9D0M1G7-F1
#
_entry.id   AF-A0A9D0M1G7-F1
#
_cell.length_a   1.000
_cell.length_b   1.000
_cell.length_c   1.000
_cell.angle_alpha   90.00
_cell.angle_beta   90.00
_cell.angle_gamma   90.00
#
_symmetry.space_group_name_H-M   'P 1'
#
loop_
_entity.id
_entity.type
_entity.pdbx_description
1 polymer ?
#
loop_
_entity_poly.entity_id
_entity_poly.type
_entity_poly.pdbx_seq_one_letter_code
_entity_poly.pdbx_strand_id
1 'polypeptide(L)'
;EDGLERRTLAKVLSHGLKNPVGFVLPLNYGTTRWLSSQWAFKREHLFLIPGNSPIGLRLPMESLAEHPTNEVAQHFEPDLFADAPKLKGFIKKAQSRRKKMEKKAIAPDASGVFVRTALDVEARDGKLFIFLPPLNHTEAFLDLVASIEAVAKKLKVKVVLEGYEPAHDLRLDVIKVTPDPGVIEVNIQPATSWKDLSDNLLTLYKDAHLTRLGTEKFMLDGKHTGTGGGNHVTIGALKPSDSPLLRRPELLRSLITFWQHHPGLSYLFSGTFIGPTSQAPRVDEGRLENLYELEIAFSQIPEDGEVPFWLTDRLFRHMLTDITGNTHRSEFCIDKLYSPDSSSGRLGILELRAFDMPPHPQMALLQMLLVRTLVSLFWRKPYKHKLVRWGTQLHDQFLLEHYVREDIRDIVEFLNNEGYTFELDWFDPFFEFRFPLYCMATVENFHLELRAAIEPWHVLGEESSSQGTSRYVDSSLERVQVKVNHFVPERYVLTCNSVVVPL
;
A
#
# COMPACT_ATOMS: atom_id res chain seq x y z
N GLU A 1 -10.61 -27.71 -15.35
CA GLU A 1 -9.17 -27.95 -15.05
C GLU A 1 -8.48 -28.88 -16.06
N ASP A 2 -9.07 -30.01 -16.47
CA ASP A 2 -8.52 -31.05 -17.38
C ASP A 2 -7.99 -30.57 -18.77
N GLY A 3 -8.42 -29.41 -19.27
CA GLY A 3 -7.98 -28.88 -20.57
C GLY A 3 -6.59 -28.24 -20.58
N LEU A 4 -6.15 -27.65 -19.47
CA LEU A 4 -4.86 -26.95 -19.39
C LEU A 4 -3.71 -27.94 -19.18
N GLU A 5 -3.92 -28.94 -18.31
CA GLU A 5 -2.97 -30.00 -18.03
C GLU A 5 -2.67 -30.85 -19.27
N ARG A 6 -3.71 -31.26 -20.01
CA ARG A 6 -3.53 -32.01 -21.28
C ARG A 6 -2.75 -31.22 -22.33
N ARG A 7 -3.02 -29.92 -22.48
CA ARG A 7 -2.25 -29.06 -23.40
C ARG A 7 -0.80 -28.91 -22.97
N THR A 8 -0.55 -28.83 -21.66
CA THR A 8 0.81 -28.72 -21.11
C THR A 8 1.58 -30.02 -21.32
N LEU A 9 0.95 -31.16 -21.02
CA LEU A 9 1.53 -32.49 -21.25
C LEU A 9 1.81 -32.74 -22.74
N ALA A 10 0.89 -32.37 -23.63
CA ALA A 10 1.10 -32.45 -25.07
C ALA A 10 2.27 -31.58 -25.55
N LYS A 11 2.41 -30.35 -25.02
CA LYS A 11 3.56 -29.48 -25.30
C LYS A 11 4.87 -30.13 -24.85
N VAL A 12 4.93 -30.64 -23.62
CA VAL A 12 6.12 -31.30 -23.07
C VAL A 12 6.51 -32.54 -23.90
N LEU A 13 5.54 -33.38 -24.26
CA LEU A 13 5.76 -34.56 -25.09
C LEU A 13 6.22 -34.18 -26.50
N SER A 14 5.70 -33.10 -27.08
CA SER A 14 6.10 -32.62 -28.41
C SER A 14 7.50 -32.01 -28.44
N HIS A 15 7.94 -31.36 -27.35
CA HIS A 15 9.28 -30.78 -27.23
C HIS A 15 10.35 -31.86 -26.98
N GLY A 16 9.94 -33.01 -26.44
CA GLY A 16 10.80 -34.15 -26.15
C GLY A 16 11.57 -33.98 -24.84
N LEU A 17 11.64 -35.06 -24.05
CA LEU A 17 12.28 -35.07 -22.72
C LEU A 17 13.80 -34.84 -22.73
N LYS A 18 14.43 -34.87 -23.91
CA LYS A 18 15.89 -34.71 -24.07
C LYS A 18 16.31 -33.28 -24.44
N ASN A 19 15.37 -32.41 -24.80
CA ASN A 19 15.68 -31.04 -25.16
C ASN A 19 15.61 -30.14 -23.91
N PRO A 20 16.69 -29.38 -23.60
CA PRO A 20 16.66 -28.47 -22.47
C PRO A 20 15.66 -27.35 -22.74
N VAL A 21 14.76 -27.12 -21.78
CA VAL A 21 13.80 -25.99 -21.81
C VAL A 21 14.46 -24.66 -21.42
N GLY A 22 15.60 -24.72 -20.74
CA GLY A 22 16.38 -23.57 -20.29
C GLY A 22 17.71 -23.99 -19.70
N PHE A 23 18.49 -23.00 -19.27
CA PHE A 23 19.81 -23.19 -18.67
C PHE A 23 19.84 -22.57 -17.27
N VAL A 24 20.55 -23.23 -16.36
CA VAL A 24 20.66 -22.84 -14.95
C VAL A 24 22.13 -22.59 -14.65
N LEU A 25 22.43 -21.43 -14.09
CA LEU A 25 23.76 -21.05 -13.64
C LEU A 25 23.72 -20.80 -12.13
N PRO A 26 24.23 -21.73 -11.30
CA PRO A 26 24.37 -21.47 -9.87
C PRO A 26 25.22 -20.22 -9.66
N LEU A 27 24.65 -19.21 -9.02
CA LEU A 27 25.24 -17.88 -8.94
C LEU A 27 24.84 -17.20 -7.64
N ASN A 28 25.84 -16.69 -6.92
CA ASN A 28 25.65 -15.83 -5.76
C ASN A 28 26.81 -14.84 -5.66
N TYR A 29 26.62 -13.80 -4.86
CA TYR A 29 27.64 -12.82 -4.56
C TYR A 29 28.23 -13.09 -3.17
N GLY A 30 29.50 -13.47 -3.11
CA GLY A 30 30.25 -13.51 -1.86
C GLY A 30 30.61 -12.10 -1.38
N THR A 31 31.51 -11.97 -0.41
CA THR A 31 31.85 -10.65 0.16
C THR A 31 32.38 -9.64 -0.86
N THR A 32 33.14 -10.09 -1.87
CA THR A 32 33.81 -9.19 -2.83
C THR A 32 33.77 -9.65 -4.29
N ARG A 33 33.23 -10.85 -4.56
CA ARG A 33 33.26 -11.47 -5.89
C ARG A 33 32.05 -12.36 -6.14
N TRP A 34 31.71 -12.52 -7.41
CA TRP A 34 30.75 -13.52 -7.87
C TRP A 34 31.29 -14.93 -7.61
N LEU A 35 30.42 -15.80 -7.12
CA LEU A 35 30.67 -17.21 -6.83
C LEU A 35 29.72 -18.07 -7.65
N SER A 36 30.19 -19.22 -8.07
CA SER A 36 29.42 -20.23 -8.79
C SER A 36 29.89 -21.62 -8.35
N SER A 37 29.03 -22.61 -8.49
CA SER A 37 29.32 -24.00 -8.13
C SER A 37 28.67 -24.95 -9.11
N GLN A 38 29.18 -26.18 -9.21
CA GLN A 38 28.51 -27.22 -9.99
C GLN A 38 27.50 -27.95 -9.10
N TRP A 39 26.23 -28.00 -9.53
CA TRP A 39 25.23 -28.84 -8.89
C TRP A 39 25.38 -30.29 -9.34
N ALA A 40 25.33 -31.21 -8.37
CA ALA A 40 25.31 -32.64 -8.61
C ALA A 40 23.94 -33.21 -8.26
N PHE A 41 23.36 -34.00 -9.17
CA PHE A 41 22.05 -34.63 -9.01
C PHE A 41 22.18 -36.14 -9.06
N LYS A 42 21.33 -36.86 -8.31
CA LYS A 42 21.31 -38.34 -8.27
C LYS A 42 21.10 -38.99 -9.64
N ARG A 43 20.38 -38.31 -10.55
CA ARG A 43 20.05 -38.80 -11.90
C ARG A 43 20.83 -38.07 -13.00
N GLU A 44 21.95 -37.43 -12.66
CA GLU A 44 22.82 -36.62 -13.54
C GLU A 44 22.17 -35.40 -14.24
N HIS A 45 20.84 -35.35 -14.31
CA HIS A 45 20.06 -34.29 -14.93
C HIS A 45 19.20 -33.55 -13.90
N LEU A 46 19.01 -32.26 -14.16
CA LEU A 46 18.06 -31.40 -13.44
C LEU A 46 16.66 -31.58 -14.04
N PHE A 47 15.75 -32.19 -13.28
CA PHE A 47 14.34 -32.31 -13.66
C PHE A 47 13.50 -31.27 -12.91
N LEU A 48 12.77 -30.45 -13.66
CA LEU A 48 11.93 -29.40 -13.09
C LEU A 48 10.66 -29.96 -12.45
N ILE A 49 10.16 -29.26 -11.43
CA ILE A 49 8.81 -29.49 -10.91
C ILE A 49 7.81 -29.22 -12.05
N PRO A 50 6.80 -30.07 -12.26
CA PRO A 50 5.77 -29.86 -13.29
C PRO A 50 5.01 -28.55 -13.08
N GLY A 51 4.73 -27.84 -14.17
CA GLY A 51 3.98 -26.57 -14.14
C GLY A 51 4.30 -25.66 -15.31
N ASN A 52 3.59 -24.53 -15.38
CA ASN A 52 3.76 -23.49 -16.41
C ASN A 52 4.47 -22.22 -15.89
N SER A 53 4.85 -22.18 -14.61
CA SER A 53 5.63 -21.09 -14.01
C SER A 53 7.04 -20.98 -14.63
N PRO A 54 7.74 -19.84 -14.47
CA PRO A 54 9.16 -19.72 -14.78
C PRO A 54 10.02 -20.88 -14.24
N ILE A 55 11.07 -21.25 -14.96
CA ILE A 55 11.97 -22.35 -14.53
C ILE A 55 12.55 -22.11 -13.13
N GLY A 56 12.86 -20.86 -12.75
CA GLY A 56 13.40 -20.53 -11.44
C GLY A 56 12.47 -20.85 -10.26
N LEU A 57 11.15 -20.82 -10.48
CA LEU A 57 10.16 -21.25 -9.48
C LEU A 57 9.91 -22.77 -9.46
N ARG A 58 10.50 -23.50 -10.42
CA ARG A 58 10.30 -24.94 -10.59
C ARG A 58 11.58 -25.74 -10.38
N LEU A 59 12.64 -25.09 -9.88
CA LEU A 59 13.88 -25.79 -9.53
C LEU A 59 13.63 -26.72 -8.34
N PRO A 60 14.03 -28.01 -8.41
CA PRO A 60 13.91 -28.97 -7.32
C PRO A 60 14.97 -28.72 -6.24
N MET A 61 14.83 -27.62 -5.49
CA MET A 61 15.82 -27.17 -4.51
C MET A 61 16.12 -28.21 -3.42
N GLU A 62 15.13 -29.04 -3.06
CA GLU A 62 15.24 -30.15 -2.11
C GLU A 62 16.09 -31.32 -2.63
N SER A 63 16.29 -31.42 -3.95
CA SER A 63 17.14 -32.46 -4.55
C SER A 63 18.64 -32.13 -4.47
N LEU A 64 18.98 -30.91 -4.05
CA LEU A 64 20.36 -30.48 -3.81
C LEU A 64 20.86 -31.01 -2.45
N ALA A 65 22.17 -30.90 -2.21
CA ALA A 65 22.75 -31.30 -0.92
C ALA A 65 22.08 -30.53 0.25
N GLU A 66 21.60 -31.26 1.26
CA GLU A 66 20.93 -30.69 2.44
C GLU A 66 21.90 -29.89 3.32
N HIS A 67 23.11 -30.43 3.57
CA HIS A 67 24.14 -29.81 4.41
C HIS A 67 25.49 -29.77 3.71
N PRO A 68 25.69 -28.87 2.73
CA PRO A 68 26.99 -28.70 2.10
C PRO A 68 27.99 -28.10 3.08
N THR A 69 29.23 -28.59 3.05
CA THR A 69 30.29 -28.22 4.00
C THR A 69 30.65 -26.73 3.97
N ASN A 70 30.52 -26.08 2.79
CA ASN A 70 30.91 -24.68 2.54
C ASN A 70 29.78 -23.93 1.81
N GLU A 71 28.58 -23.86 2.40
CA GLU A 71 27.49 -23.06 1.81
C GLU A 71 27.70 -21.56 2.01
N VAL A 72 27.41 -20.76 0.97
CA VAL A 72 27.38 -19.31 1.11
C VAL A 72 26.26 -18.93 2.07
N ALA A 73 26.60 -18.29 3.19
CA ALA A 73 25.62 -17.80 4.15
C ALA A 73 24.62 -16.86 3.47
N GLN A 74 23.33 -17.12 3.68
CA GLN A 74 22.29 -16.16 3.34
C GLN A 74 22.34 -15.05 4.39
N HIS A 75 22.66 -13.82 3.97
CA HIS A 75 22.72 -12.68 4.87
C HIS A 75 21.31 -12.22 5.23
N PHE A 76 21.10 -11.88 6.50
CA PHE A 76 19.86 -11.33 7.04
C PHE A 76 19.57 -9.92 6.50
N GLU A 77 18.32 -9.48 6.71
CA GLU A 77 17.77 -8.22 6.23
C GLU A 77 18.70 -7.01 6.50
N PRO A 78 18.81 -6.06 5.55
CA PRO A 78 19.68 -4.91 5.69
C PRO A 78 19.23 -4.00 6.84
N ASP A 79 20.19 -3.48 7.62
CA ASP A 79 19.92 -2.45 8.61
C ASP A 79 19.63 -1.10 7.92
N LEU A 80 18.37 -0.68 7.97
CA LEU A 80 17.89 0.56 7.35
C LEU A 80 18.34 1.82 8.08
N PHE A 81 18.92 1.67 9.28
CA PHE A 81 19.50 2.77 10.06
C PHE A 81 20.99 2.96 9.80
N ALA A 82 21.65 2.02 9.10
CA ALA A 82 23.06 2.11 8.76
C ALA A 82 23.33 3.04 7.56
N ASP A 83 24.45 3.77 7.61
CA ASP A 83 24.88 4.60 6.47
C ASP A 83 25.49 3.74 5.36
N ALA A 84 24.95 3.88 4.14
CA ALA A 84 25.46 3.23 2.94
C ALA A 84 26.12 4.25 1.98
N PRO A 85 27.25 3.91 1.33
CA PRO A 85 27.90 4.80 0.37
C PRO A 85 27.02 4.98 -0.89
N LYS A 86 27.21 6.08 -1.62
CA LYS A 86 26.50 6.30 -2.89
C LYS A 86 26.77 5.17 -3.90
N LEU A 87 25.73 4.75 -4.61
CA LEU A 87 25.83 3.75 -5.67
C LEU A 87 26.77 4.23 -6.79
N LYS A 88 27.66 3.33 -7.25
CA LYS A 88 28.65 3.61 -8.31
C LYS A 88 28.05 3.29 -9.69
N GLY A 89 28.66 3.80 -10.76
CA GLY A 89 28.25 3.43 -12.13
C GLY A 89 28.58 1.98 -12.49
N PHE A 90 27.58 1.08 -12.50
CA PHE A 90 27.75 -0.35 -12.82
C PHE A 90 27.89 -0.63 -14.32
N ILE A 91 27.17 0.11 -15.18
CA ILE A 91 27.16 -0.09 -16.64
C ILE A 91 28.57 0.01 -17.23
N LYS A 92 29.33 1.06 -16.90
CA LYS A 92 30.71 1.25 -17.41
C LYS A 92 31.64 0.11 -16.98
N LYS A 93 31.50 -0.37 -15.73
CA LYS A 93 32.28 -1.50 -15.21
C LYS A 93 31.94 -2.79 -15.95
N ALA A 94 30.66 -3.09 -16.12
CA ALA A 94 30.20 -4.27 -16.86
C ALA A 94 30.70 -4.26 -18.32
N GLN A 95 30.62 -3.12 -19.00
CA GLN A 95 31.15 -2.96 -20.37
C GLN A 95 32.67 -3.15 -20.43
N SER A 96 33.42 -2.64 -19.45
CA SER A 96 34.87 -2.81 -19.37
C SER A 96 35.25 -4.29 -19.13
N ARG A 97 34.58 -4.97 -18.20
CA ARG A 97 34.75 -6.43 -17.98
C ARG A 97 34.49 -7.21 -19.26
N ARG A 98 33.39 -6.91 -19.96
CA ARG A 98 33.03 -7.53 -21.24
C ARG A 98 34.11 -7.38 -22.30
N LYS A 99 34.70 -6.18 -22.46
CA LYS A 99 35.78 -5.93 -23.43
C LYS A 99 37.07 -6.70 -23.09
N LYS A 100 37.37 -6.89 -21.80
CA LYS A 100 38.55 -7.64 -21.34
C LYS A 100 38.37 -9.16 -21.39
N MET A 101 37.14 -9.65 -21.56
CA MET A 101 36.80 -11.08 -21.42
C MET A 101 37.15 -11.96 -22.63
N GLU A 102 37.72 -11.42 -23.71
CA GLU A 102 37.98 -12.20 -24.93
C GLU A 102 38.99 -13.35 -24.76
N LYS A 103 39.67 -13.51 -23.60
CA LYS A 103 40.70 -14.55 -23.38
C LYS A 103 40.81 -15.15 -21.96
N LYS A 104 39.75 -15.20 -21.15
CA LYS A 104 39.81 -15.90 -19.85
C LYS A 104 38.83 -17.08 -19.80
N ALA A 105 39.38 -18.29 -19.66
CA ALA A 105 38.61 -19.45 -19.24
C ALA A 105 38.08 -19.23 -17.81
N ILE A 106 36.86 -19.69 -17.53
CA ILE A 106 36.32 -19.74 -16.17
C ILE A 106 37.17 -20.78 -15.43
N ALA A 107 38.02 -20.33 -14.51
CA ALA A 107 38.75 -21.24 -13.65
C ALA A 107 37.74 -21.86 -12.66
N PRO A 108 37.70 -23.20 -12.50
CA PRO A 108 36.89 -23.82 -11.46
C PRO A 108 37.33 -23.27 -10.10
N ASP A 109 36.37 -22.81 -9.28
CA ASP A 109 36.69 -22.26 -7.97
C ASP A 109 37.21 -23.37 -7.07
N ALA A 110 38.49 -23.30 -6.71
CA ALA A 110 39.17 -24.30 -5.87
C ALA A 110 38.68 -24.29 -4.40
N SER A 111 37.75 -23.40 -4.07
CA SER A 111 37.23 -23.17 -2.72
C SER A 111 36.22 -24.22 -2.24
N GLY A 112 35.64 -25.02 -3.15
CA GLY A 112 34.60 -25.99 -2.81
C GLY A 112 33.30 -25.36 -2.28
N VAL A 113 33.07 -24.07 -2.54
CA VAL A 113 31.88 -23.36 -2.09
C VAL A 113 30.64 -23.89 -2.79
N PHE A 114 29.59 -24.14 -2.01
CA PHE A 114 28.29 -24.53 -2.51
C PHE A 114 27.38 -23.30 -2.65
N VAL A 115 26.88 -23.07 -3.86
CA VAL A 115 25.96 -21.98 -4.17
C VAL A 115 24.58 -22.57 -4.41
N ARG A 116 23.63 -22.30 -3.51
CA ARG A 116 22.25 -22.79 -3.62
C ARG A 116 21.38 -21.97 -4.57
N THR A 117 21.69 -20.70 -4.80
CA THR A 117 20.91 -19.82 -5.67
C THR A 117 21.34 -19.95 -7.14
N ALA A 118 20.45 -19.64 -8.09
CA ALA A 118 20.79 -19.69 -9.50
C ALA A 118 20.17 -18.57 -10.34
N LEU A 119 20.90 -18.19 -11.38
CA LEU A 119 20.40 -17.41 -12.51
C LEU A 119 19.88 -18.39 -13.55
N ASP A 120 18.62 -18.24 -13.94
CA ASP A 120 18.00 -19.14 -14.91
C ASP A 120 17.68 -18.40 -16.20
N VAL A 121 17.85 -19.07 -17.33
CA VAL A 121 17.60 -18.52 -18.65
C VAL A 121 16.66 -19.45 -19.41
N GLU A 122 15.50 -18.93 -19.79
CA GLU A 122 14.42 -19.69 -20.45
C GLU A 122 13.97 -18.99 -21.73
N ALA A 123 13.83 -19.72 -22.82
CA ALA A 123 13.19 -19.20 -24.03
C ALA A 123 11.70 -19.56 -24.02
N ARG A 124 10.82 -18.57 -23.90
CA ARG A 124 9.34 -18.76 -23.91
C ARG A 124 8.70 -17.83 -24.90
N ASP A 125 7.81 -18.36 -25.74
CA ASP A 125 7.03 -17.61 -26.72
C ASP A 125 7.88 -16.63 -27.58
N GLY A 126 9.07 -17.08 -27.99
CA GLY A 126 10.00 -16.29 -28.81
C GLY A 126 10.74 -15.17 -28.06
N LYS A 127 10.63 -15.12 -26.73
CA LYS A 127 11.33 -14.16 -25.86
C LYS A 127 12.32 -14.88 -24.94
N LEU A 128 13.43 -14.24 -24.63
CA LEU A 128 14.41 -14.75 -23.67
C LEU A 128 14.11 -14.17 -22.29
N PHE A 129 13.73 -15.03 -21.36
CA PHE A 129 13.51 -14.69 -19.96
C PHE A 129 14.75 -15.01 -19.14
N ILE A 130 15.09 -14.12 -18.21
CA ILE A 130 16.18 -14.31 -17.27
C ILE A 130 15.60 -14.17 -15.87
N PHE A 131 15.56 -15.28 -15.15
CA PHE A 131 15.11 -15.34 -13.76
C PHE A 131 16.29 -15.00 -12.84
N LEU A 132 16.19 -13.88 -12.14
CA LEU A 132 17.23 -13.38 -11.25
C LEU A 132 17.21 -14.16 -9.93
N PRO A 133 18.38 -14.61 -9.42
CA PRO A 133 18.47 -15.24 -8.11
C PRO A 133 18.18 -14.23 -6.98
N PRO A 134 17.80 -14.69 -5.79
CA PRO A 134 17.78 -13.83 -4.62
C PRO A 134 19.20 -13.37 -4.29
N LEU A 135 19.39 -12.06 -4.16
CA LEU A 135 20.68 -11.42 -3.85
C LEU A 135 20.54 -10.50 -2.65
N ASN A 136 21.46 -10.61 -1.71
CA ASN A 136 21.41 -9.87 -0.44
C ASN A 136 22.00 -8.46 -0.52
N HIS A 137 22.55 -8.06 -1.68
CA HIS A 137 23.22 -6.78 -1.85
C HIS A 137 22.73 -6.09 -3.11
N THR A 138 22.25 -4.85 -2.96
CA THR A 138 21.85 -3.98 -4.07
C THR A 138 22.96 -3.80 -5.09
N GLU A 139 24.21 -3.63 -4.65
CA GLU A 139 25.35 -3.50 -5.54
C GLU A 139 25.55 -4.75 -6.41
N ALA A 140 25.34 -5.94 -5.84
CA ALA A 140 25.43 -7.19 -6.58
C ALA A 140 24.28 -7.32 -7.59
N PHE A 141 23.06 -6.97 -7.18
CA PHE A 141 21.89 -6.95 -8.07
C PHE A 141 22.12 -6.01 -9.26
N LEU A 142 22.54 -4.77 -9.01
CA LEU A 142 22.83 -3.79 -10.07
C LEU A 142 24.01 -4.21 -10.96
N ASP A 143 25.03 -4.86 -10.39
CA ASP A 143 26.15 -5.41 -11.16
C ASP A 143 25.73 -6.55 -12.09
N LEU A 144 24.79 -7.40 -11.64
CA LEU A 144 24.22 -8.48 -12.44
C LEU A 144 23.35 -7.94 -13.57
N VAL A 145 22.42 -7.04 -13.27
CA VAL A 145 21.55 -6.40 -14.27
C VAL A 145 22.38 -5.66 -15.32
N ALA A 146 23.39 -4.89 -14.91
CA ALA A 146 24.30 -4.21 -15.84
C ALA A 146 25.12 -5.19 -16.71
N SER A 147 25.47 -6.37 -16.16
CA SER A 147 26.16 -7.42 -16.90
C SER A 147 25.25 -8.08 -17.93
N ILE A 148 23.99 -8.36 -17.56
CA ILE A 148 22.96 -8.86 -18.48
C ILE A 148 22.72 -7.85 -19.62
N GLU A 149 22.54 -6.57 -19.30
CA GLU A 149 22.34 -5.50 -20.28
C GLU A 149 23.52 -5.41 -21.27
N ALA A 150 24.75 -5.47 -20.76
CA ALA A 150 25.95 -5.41 -21.60
C ALA A 150 26.06 -6.59 -22.58
N VAL A 151 25.62 -7.79 -22.16
CA VAL A 151 25.58 -8.99 -23.01
C VAL A 151 24.43 -8.92 -24.00
N ALA A 152 23.22 -8.58 -23.56
CA ALA A 152 22.04 -8.41 -24.40
C ALA A 152 22.31 -7.41 -25.54
N LYS A 153 22.95 -6.28 -25.23
CA LYS A 153 23.36 -5.26 -26.22
C LYS A 153 24.41 -5.78 -27.21
N LYS A 154 25.38 -6.59 -26.77
CA LYS A 154 26.38 -7.21 -27.65
C LYS A 154 25.72 -8.19 -28.63
N LEU A 155 24.83 -9.04 -28.12
CA LEU A 155 24.16 -10.08 -28.88
C LEU A 155 22.97 -9.53 -29.70
N LYS A 156 22.55 -8.29 -29.45
CA LYS A 156 21.35 -7.67 -30.03
C LYS A 156 20.08 -8.46 -29.74
N VAL A 157 20.01 -9.05 -28.55
CA VAL A 157 18.86 -9.83 -28.07
C VAL A 157 18.08 -9.00 -27.05
N LYS A 158 16.75 -9.01 -27.16
CA LYS A 158 15.86 -8.44 -26.15
C LYS A 158 15.59 -9.49 -25.08
N VAL A 159 15.66 -9.09 -23.82
CA VAL A 159 15.46 -9.98 -22.66
C VAL A 159 14.32 -9.44 -21.78
N VAL A 160 13.64 -10.36 -21.10
CA VAL A 160 12.66 -10.04 -20.05
C VAL A 160 13.28 -10.50 -18.73
N LEU A 161 13.34 -9.61 -17.74
CA LEU A 161 13.81 -9.95 -16.40
C LEU A 161 12.62 -10.35 -15.54
N GLU A 162 12.80 -11.39 -14.74
CA GLU A 162 11.84 -11.87 -13.76
C GLU A 162 12.59 -12.45 -12.55
N GLY A 163 11.87 -12.95 -11.55
CA GLY A 163 12.47 -13.54 -10.36
C GLY A 163 12.54 -12.56 -9.19
N TYR A 164 13.62 -12.65 -8.41
CA TYR A 164 13.71 -11.93 -7.14
C TYR A 164 14.08 -10.44 -7.35
N GLU A 165 13.47 -9.59 -6.52
CA GLU A 165 13.75 -8.16 -6.43
C GLU A 165 15.13 -7.89 -5.78
N PRO A 166 15.72 -6.69 -5.95
CA PRO A 166 16.87 -6.30 -5.14
C PRO A 166 16.51 -6.29 -3.64
N ALA A 167 17.52 -6.49 -2.79
CA ALA A 167 17.37 -6.20 -1.37
C ALA A 167 16.89 -4.76 -1.14
N HIS A 168 16.07 -4.54 -0.11
CA HIS A 168 15.54 -3.22 0.21
C HIS A 168 16.68 -2.22 0.48
N ASP A 169 16.65 -1.06 -0.17
CA ASP A 169 17.74 -0.09 -0.14
C ASP A 169 17.23 1.31 -0.41
N LEU A 170 17.52 2.23 0.52
CA LEU A 170 17.09 3.63 0.46
C LEU A 170 17.70 4.42 -0.70
N ARG A 171 18.69 3.86 -1.40
CA ARG A 171 19.34 4.46 -2.57
C ARG A 171 18.62 4.12 -3.89
N LEU A 172 17.59 3.28 -3.85
CA LEU A 172 16.78 2.90 -5.01
C LEU A 172 15.40 3.53 -4.94
N ASP A 173 14.96 4.13 -6.04
CA ASP A 173 13.56 4.44 -6.26
C ASP A 173 12.86 3.20 -6.83
N VAL A 174 11.72 2.85 -6.25
CA VAL A 174 10.95 1.65 -6.63
C VAL A 174 9.52 2.06 -6.91
N ILE A 175 9.00 1.62 -8.05
CA ILE A 175 7.57 1.61 -8.35
C ILE A 175 7.15 0.14 -8.41
N LYS A 176 6.13 -0.24 -7.64
CA LYS A 176 5.54 -1.60 -7.69
C LYS A 176 4.14 -1.52 -8.26
N VAL A 177 3.88 -2.33 -9.27
CA VAL A 177 2.58 -2.44 -9.94
C VAL A 177 2.09 -3.88 -9.73
N THR A 178 1.11 -4.05 -8.85
CA THR A 178 0.65 -5.37 -8.40
C THR A 178 -0.81 -5.57 -8.81
N PRO A 179 -1.17 -6.70 -9.44
CA PRO A 179 -2.58 -7.01 -9.68
C PRO A 179 -3.26 -7.43 -8.38
N ASP A 180 -4.43 -6.85 -8.10
CA ASP A 180 -5.33 -7.23 -7.01
C ASP A 180 -6.72 -7.55 -7.60
N PRO A 181 -7.60 -8.36 -6.97
CA PRO A 181 -8.88 -8.73 -7.59
C PRO A 181 -9.73 -7.53 -8.03
N GLY A 182 -9.76 -7.29 -9.34
CA GLY A 182 -10.54 -6.21 -9.96
C GLY A 182 -9.84 -4.85 -10.03
N VAL A 183 -8.63 -4.70 -9.49
CA VAL A 183 -7.86 -3.44 -9.49
C VAL A 183 -6.37 -3.67 -9.71
N ILE A 184 -5.61 -2.59 -9.91
CA ILE A 184 -4.15 -2.61 -9.92
C ILE A 184 -3.67 -1.68 -8.81
N GLU A 185 -2.87 -2.21 -7.90
CA GLU A 185 -2.22 -1.44 -6.86
C GLU A 185 -0.89 -0.89 -7.38
N VAL A 186 -0.70 0.43 -7.28
CA VAL A 186 0.55 1.09 -7.67
C VAL A 186 1.18 1.75 -6.45
N ASN A 187 2.24 1.14 -5.93
CA ASN A 187 3.07 1.75 -4.89
C ASN A 187 4.13 2.63 -5.56
N ILE A 188 4.08 3.93 -5.29
CA ILE A 188 4.99 4.92 -5.86
C ILE A 188 6.17 5.23 -4.94
N GLN A 189 7.26 5.70 -5.54
CA GLN A 189 8.47 6.15 -4.85
C GLN A 189 8.22 7.37 -3.95
N PRO A 190 9.02 7.56 -2.88
CA PRO A 190 8.94 8.74 -2.02
C PRO A 190 9.14 10.06 -2.81
N ALA A 191 8.38 11.09 -2.45
CA ALA A 191 8.54 12.44 -3.03
C ALA A 191 9.25 13.38 -2.04
N THR A 192 10.24 14.14 -2.53
CA THR A 192 11.02 15.06 -1.68
C THR A 192 10.52 16.51 -1.68
N SER A 193 9.69 16.87 -2.65
CA SER A 193 9.09 18.19 -2.77
C SER A 193 7.62 18.08 -3.19
N TRP A 194 6.87 19.18 -3.02
CA TRP A 194 5.49 19.26 -3.52
C TRP A 194 5.43 19.05 -5.03
N LYS A 195 6.40 19.62 -5.76
CA LYS A 195 6.49 19.48 -7.20
C LYS A 195 6.70 18.02 -7.61
N ASP A 196 7.62 17.30 -6.96
CA ASP A 196 7.85 15.88 -7.26
C ASP A 196 6.59 15.06 -6.98
N LEU A 197 5.91 15.33 -5.85
CA LEU A 197 4.66 14.67 -5.48
C LEU A 197 3.58 14.90 -6.55
N SER A 198 3.39 16.16 -6.96
CA SER A 198 2.39 16.51 -7.96
C SER A 198 2.72 15.93 -9.34
N ASP A 199 3.98 15.99 -9.76
CA ASP A 199 4.43 15.49 -11.05
C ASP A 199 4.28 13.96 -11.11
N ASN A 200 4.64 13.24 -10.04
CA ASN A 200 4.46 11.79 -9.92
C ASN A 200 2.97 11.41 -10.03
N LEU A 201 2.11 12.07 -9.26
CA LEU A 201 0.67 11.77 -9.24
C LEU A 201 0.00 12.08 -10.58
N LEU A 202 0.25 13.25 -11.15
CA LEU A 202 -0.33 13.65 -12.44
C LEU A 202 0.14 12.72 -13.57
N THR A 203 1.42 12.30 -13.54
CA THR A 203 1.95 11.34 -14.50
C THR A 203 1.28 9.97 -14.33
N LEU A 204 1.11 9.49 -13.10
CA LEU A 204 0.45 8.22 -12.84
C LEU A 204 -1.00 8.19 -13.35
N TYR A 205 -1.78 9.24 -13.07
CA TYR A 205 -3.16 9.37 -13.58
C TYR A 205 -3.19 9.39 -15.11
N LYS A 206 -2.25 10.10 -15.73
CA LYS A 206 -2.13 10.16 -17.19
C LYS A 206 -1.77 8.80 -17.79
N ASP A 207 -0.80 8.09 -17.20
CA ASP A 207 -0.37 6.77 -17.69
C ASP A 207 -1.47 5.71 -17.49
N ALA A 208 -2.20 5.76 -16.38
CA ALA A 208 -3.40 4.95 -16.16
C ALA A 208 -4.44 5.21 -17.25
N HIS A 209 -4.75 6.47 -17.53
CA HIS A 209 -5.70 6.83 -18.59
C HIS A 209 -5.24 6.34 -19.98
N LEU A 210 -3.96 6.54 -20.34
CA LEU A 210 -3.38 6.09 -21.61
C LEU A 210 -3.39 4.56 -21.76
N THR A 211 -3.39 3.83 -20.65
CA THR A 211 -3.47 2.36 -20.60
C THR A 211 -4.89 1.83 -20.43
N ARG A 212 -5.90 2.71 -20.50
CA ARG A 212 -7.34 2.41 -20.34
C ARG A 212 -7.71 1.88 -18.95
N LEU A 213 -6.97 2.32 -17.94
CA LEU A 213 -7.31 2.15 -16.53
C LEU A 213 -8.06 3.40 -16.04
N GLY A 214 -9.02 3.20 -15.14
CA GLY A 214 -9.77 4.25 -14.47
C GLY A 214 -9.54 4.22 -12.96
N THR A 215 -9.79 5.34 -12.29
CA THR A 215 -9.69 5.50 -10.83
C THR A 215 -11.06 5.47 -10.15
N GLU A 216 -12.09 5.16 -10.92
CA GLU A 216 -13.49 5.17 -10.53
C GLU A 216 -14.21 3.98 -11.19
N LYS A 217 -15.37 3.61 -10.65
CA LYS A 217 -16.27 2.61 -11.21
C LYS A 217 -17.72 2.94 -10.91
N PHE A 218 -18.61 2.25 -11.62
CA PHE A 218 -20.04 2.30 -11.36
C PHE A 218 -20.50 0.95 -10.80
N MET A 219 -21.28 1.01 -9.72
CA MET A 219 -21.97 -0.15 -9.17
C MET A 219 -23.14 -0.56 -10.08
N LEU A 220 -23.76 -1.71 -9.82
CA LEU A 220 -24.83 -2.26 -10.67
C LEU A 220 -26.07 -1.34 -10.77
N ASP A 221 -26.31 -0.56 -9.73
CA ASP A 221 -27.37 0.46 -9.63
C ASP A 221 -27.01 1.79 -10.30
N GLY A 222 -25.79 1.92 -10.85
CA GLY A 222 -25.28 3.15 -11.45
C GLY A 222 -24.63 4.10 -10.45
N LYS A 223 -24.47 3.73 -9.17
CA LYS A 223 -23.77 4.55 -8.18
C LYS A 223 -22.30 4.70 -8.53
N HIS A 224 -21.83 5.94 -8.60
CA HIS A 224 -20.44 6.28 -8.83
C HIS A 224 -19.62 6.06 -7.55
N THR A 225 -18.50 5.35 -7.64
CA THR A 225 -17.66 5.03 -6.48
C THR A 225 -16.18 4.91 -6.89
N GLY A 226 -15.27 4.96 -5.91
CA GLY A 226 -13.87 4.66 -6.14
C GLY A 226 -13.66 3.22 -6.57
N THR A 227 -12.45 2.87 -7.02
CA THR A 227 -12.14 1.50 -7.46
C THR A 227 -12.37 0.45 -6.35
N GLY A 228 -12.33 0.86 -5.07
CA GLY A 228 -12.39 0.01 -3.89
C GLY A 228 -11.02 -0.44 -3.38
N GLY A 229 -9.93 -0.10 -4.09
CA GLY A 229 -8.55 -0.36 -3.63
C GLY A 229 -7.98 0.72 -2.70
N GLY A 230 -8.67 1.86 -2.56
CA GLY A 230 -8.23 3.00 -1.76
C GLY A 230 -7.13 3.85 -2.42
N ASN A 231 -6.77 4.94 -1.74
CA ASN A 231 -5.68 5.86 -2.08
C ASN A 231 -4.88 6.17 -0.81
N HIS A 232 -4.13 5.19 -0.32
CA HIS A 232 -3.46 5.32 0.97
C HIS A 232 -2.43 6.45 0.95
N VAL A 233 -2.50 7.33 1.95
CA VAL A 233 -1.56 8.45 2.12
C VAL A 233 -0.46 8.02 3.08
N THR A 234 0.77 8.00 2.59
CA THR A 234 1.92 7.54 3.38
C THR A 234 2.72 8.73 3.92
N ILE A 235 2.96 8.74 5.23
CA ILE A 235 3.77 9.74 5.94
C ILE A 235 5.02 9.07 6.51
N GLY A 236 6.19 9.65 6.21
CA GLY A 236 7.46 9.14 6.70
C GLY A 236 8.63 10.03 6.25
N ALA A 237 9.81 9.44 6.19
CA ALA A 237 11.01 10.07 5.64
C ALA A 237 11.81 9.05 4.81
N LEU A 238 12.76 9.54 4.02
CA LEU A 238 13.65 8.66 3.23
C LEU A 238 14.46 7.72 4.13
N LYS A 239 14.95 8.22 5.28
CA LYS A 239 15.58 7.39 6.31
C LYS A 239 14.59 7.19 7.46
N PRO A 240 14.42 5.97 7.99
CA PRO A 240 13.52 5.74 9.13
C PRO A 240 13.86 6.64 10.33
N SER A 241 15.14 6.84 10.64
CA SER A 241 15.60 7.73 11.72
C SER A 241 15.18 9.20 11.56
N ASP A 242 14.92 9.65 10.34
CA ASP A 242 14.46 11.01 10.05
C ASP A 242 12.92 11.12 10.11
N SER A 243 12.20 10.01 10.32
CA SER A 243 10.74 10.00 10.37
C SER A 243 10.23 10.96 11.45
N PRO A 244 9.31 11.88 11.11
CA PRO A 244 8.77 12.81 12.09
C PRO A 244 7.97 12.09 13.18
N LEU A 245 7.43 10.90 12.88
CA LEU A 245 6.61 10.10 13.80
C LEU A 245 7.47 9.37 14.83
N LEU A 246 8.65 8.92 14.44
CA LEU A 246 9.61 8.28 15.36
C LEU A 246 10.33 9.33 16.21
N ARG A 247 10.64 10.49 15.63
CA ARG A 247 11.33 11.59 16.33
C ARG A 247 10.44 12.30 17.33
N ARG A 248 9.13 12.41 17.07
CA ARG A 248 8.16 13.07 17.94
C ARG A 248 6.82 12.31 17.99
N PRO A 249 6.60 11.47 19.01
CA PRO A 249 5.33 10.73 19.19
C PRO A 249 4.12 11.67 19.32
N GLU A 250 4.33 12.90 19.80
CA GLU A 250 3.29 13.94 19.89
C GLU A 250 2.62 14.27 18.55
N LEU A 251 3.33 14.08 17.43
CA LEU A 251 2.77 14.30 16.11
C LEU A 251 1.65 13.28 15.82
N LEU A 252 1.91 11.99 16.07
CA LEU A 252 0.91 10.95 15.86
C LEU A 252 -0.27 11.13 16.81
N ARG A 253 -0.01 11.46 18.08
CA ARG A 253 -1.07 11.84 19.02
C ARG A 253 -1.92 12.99 18.49
N SER A 254 -1.29 14.05 17.96
CA SER A 254 -2.00 15.23 17.47
C SER A 254 -2.90 14.87 16.29
N LEU A 255 -2.38 14.08 15.35
CA LEU A 255 -3.15 13.60 14.20
C LEU A 255 -4.34 12.74 14.64
N ILE A 256 -4.11 11.75 15.51
CA ILE A 256 -5.19 10.89 16.03
C ILE A 256 -6.24 11.74 16.75
N THR A 257 -5.82 12.65 17.63
CA THR A 257 -6.74 13.51 18.41
C THR A 257 -7.56 14.39 17.46
N PHE A 258 -6.92 14.99 16.45
CA PHE A 258 -7.60 15.86 15.49
C PHE A 258 -8.60 15.10 14.62
N TRP A 259 -8.22 13.92 14.10
CA TRP A 259 -9.15 13.04 13.39
C TRP A 259 -10.29 12.54 14.29
N GLN A 260 -9.99 12.27 15.56
CA GLN A 260 -11.00 11.86 16.53
C GLN A 260 -12.01 12.98 16.80
N HIS A 261 -11.55 14.23 16.89
CA HIS A 261 -12.39 15.41 17.05
C HIS A 261 -13.17 15.80 15.81
N HIS A 262 -12.66 15.47 14.63
CA HIS A 262 -13.27 15.83 13.35
C HIS A 262 -13.60 14.60 12.52
N PRO A 263 -14.71 13.90 12.82
CA PRO A 263 -15.09 12.70 12.10
C PRO A 263 -15.29 12.92 10.59
N GLY A 264 -15.58 14.15 10.16
CA GLY A 264 -15.68 14.50 8.74
C GLY A 264 -14.43 14.11 7.94
N LEU A 265 -13.24 14.10 8.55
CA LEU A 265 -12.01 13.62 7.89
C LEU A 265 -12.05 12.11 7.55
N SER A 266 -12.78 11.32 8.31
CA SER A 266 -12.97 9.90 8.02
C SER A 266 -14.15 9.69 7.09
N TYR A 267 -15.31 10.32 7.36
CA TYR A 267 -16.54 10.05 6.63
C TYR A 267 -16.58 10.66 5.22
N LEU A 268 -15.90 11.79 4.99
CA LEU A 268 -15.85 12.44 3.68
C LEU A 268 -14.97 11.68 2.68
N PHE A 269 -13.79 11.22 3.14
CA PHE A 269 -12.77 10.68 2.24
C PHE A 269 -12.78 9.16 2.10
N SER A 270 -13.40 8.43 3.03
CA SER A 270 -13.41 6.97 3.00
C SER A 270 -14.36 6.40 1.96
N GLY A 271 -14.17 5.11 1.66
CA GLY A 271 -14.98 4.38 0.70
C GLY A 271 -16.40 4.10 1.19
N THR A 272 -17.13 3.27 0.44
CA THR A 272 -18.54 2.99 0.75
C THR A 272 -18.74 2.28 2.09
N PHE A 273 -17.82 1.41 2.48
CA PHE A 273 -17.92 0.63 3.72
C PHE A 273 -17.25 1.35 4.88
N ILE A 274 -18.06 1.89 5.80
CA ILE A 274 -17.62 2.53 7.04
C ILE A 274 -18.16 1.75 8.25
N GLY A 275 -17.49 1.89 9.39
CA GLY A 275 -17.85 1.28 10.64
C GLY A 275 -16.74 0.38 11.20
N PRO A 276 -16.97 -0.25 12.35
CA PRO A 276 -15.97 -1.04 13.09
C PRO A 276 -15.40 -2.23 12.33
N THR A 277 -16.08 -2.68 11.28
CA THR A 277 -15.71 -3.85 10.47
C THR A 277 -15.20 -3.48 9.08
N SER A 278 -15.06 -2.18 8.79
CA SER A 278 -14.55 -1.66 7.53
C SER A 278 -13.07 -2.03 7.30
N GLN A 279 -12.51 -1.58 6.18
CA GLN A 279 -11.09 -1.82 5.87
C GLN A 279 -10.15 -0.98 6.73
N ALA A 280 -10.62 0.18 7.20
CA ALA A 280 -9.83 1.17 7.91
C ALA A 280 -10.70 1.89 8.96
N PRO A 281 -11.23 1.17 9.97
CA PRO A 281 -12.10 1.74 10.99
C PRO A 281 -11.40 2.84 11.79
N ARG A 282 -12.20 3.80 12.24
CA ARG A 282 -11.77 4.80 13.20
C ARG A 282 -11.45 4.15 14.55
N VAL A 283 -10.56 4.79 15.30
CA VAL A 283 -10.13 4.31 16.62
C VAL A 283 -11.27 4.21 17.64
N ASP A 284 -12.36 4.97 17.45
CA ASP A 284 -13.52 5.07 18.34
C ASP A 284 -14.82 4.43 17.82
N GLU A 285 -14.78 3.73 16.69
CA GLU A 285 -15.94 2.98 16.17
C GLU A 285 -16.02 1.54 16.70
N GLY A 286 -14.89 0.99 17.18
CA GLY A 286 -14.76 -0.40 17.61
C GLY A 286 -15.07 -0.62 19.09
N ARG A 287 -14.01 -0.74 19.90
CA ARG A 287 -14.12 -1.05 21.34
C ARG A 287 -14.34 0.24 22.12
N LEU A 288 -15.35 0.26 22.99
CA LEU A 288 -15.74 1.44 23.77
C LEU A 288 -14.61 1.94 24.69
N GLU A 289 -13.84 1.00 25.25
CA GLU A 289 -12.75 1.27 26.19
C GLU A 289 -11.47 1.79 25.49
N ASN A 290 -11.40 1.70 24.15
CA ASN A 290 -10.19 2.03 23.41
C ASN A 290 -9.75 3.48 23.60
N LEU A 291 -10.71 4.42 23.70
CA LEU A 291 -10.41 5.82 23.96
C LEU A 291 -9.82 6.07 25.34
N TYR A 292 -10.24 5.31 26.35
CA TYR A 292 -9.68 5.41 27.70
C TYR A 292 -8.22 4.91 27.72
N GLU A 293 -7.96 3.75 27.11
CA GLU A 293 -6.60 3.20 27.01
C GLU A 293 -5.70 4.10 26.15
N LEU A 294 -6.23 4.71 25.09
CA LEU A 294 -5.52 5.67 24.26
C LEU A 294 -5.12 6.93 25.03
N GLU A 295 -5.97 7.42 25.94
CA GLU A 295 -5.63 8.54 26.84
C GLU A 295 -4.50 8.16 27.81
N ILE A 296 -4.49 6.93 28.31
CA ILE A 296 -3.36 6.40 29.10
C ILE A 296 -2.10 6.40 28.23
N ALA A 297 -2.15 5.89 27.00
CA ALA A 297 -1.01 5.90 26.09
C ALA A 297 -0.50 7.33 25.81
N PHE A 298 -1.39 8.30 25.62
CA PHE A 298 -1.03 9.71 25.47
C PHE A 298 -0.29 10.29 26.68
N SER A 299 -0.64 9.86 27.90
CA SER A 299 0.03 10.29 29.13
C SER A 299 1.47 9.78 29.26
N GLN A 300 1.82 8.72 28.53
CA GLN A 300 3.15 8.10 28.57
C GLN A 300 4.10 8.69 27.51
N ILE A 301 3.65 9.66 26.71
CA ILE A 301 4.51 10.35 25.75
C ILE A 301 5.48 11.25 26.54
N PRO A 302 6.81 11.10 26.37
CA PRO A 302 7.78 11.96 27.02
C PRO A 302 7.62 13.41 26.57
N GLU A 303 7.58 14.34 27.51
CA GLU A 303 7.51 15.78 27.22
C GLU A 303 8.88 16.34 26.80
N ASP A 304 9.96 15.80 27.37
CA ASP A 304 11.34 16.21 27.13
C ASP A 304 12.27 15.00 26.98
N GLY A 305 13.37 15.20 26.26
CA GLY A 305 14.46 14.22 26.14
C GLY A 305 14.51 13.48 24.80
N GLU A 306 15.42 12.51 24.73
CA GLU A 306 15.58 11.66 23.56
C GLU A 306 14.49 10.59 23.55
N VAL A 307 13.71 10.53 22.46
CA VAL A 307 12.65 9.53 22.28
C VAL A 307 13.25 8.31 21.58
N PRO A 308 13.24 7.11 22.21
CA PRO A 308 13.62 5.89 21.52
C PRO A 308 12.66 5.61 20.36
N PHE A 309 13.18 5.26 19.18
CA PHE A 309 12.35 5.06 17.98
C PHE A 309 11.25 4.01 18.14
N TRP A 310 11.45 2.99 18.97
CA TRP A 310 10.43 1.97 19.25
C TRP A 310 9.26 2.47 20.09
N LEU A 311 9.39 3.62 20.77
CA LEU A 311 8.42 4.08 21.74
C LEU A 311 7.08 4.45 21.09
N THR A 312 7.09 5.21 19.98
CA THR A 312 5.86 5.61 19.30
C THR A 312 5.02 4.38 18.94
N ASP A 313 5.64 3.38 18.33
CA ASP A 313 4.97 2.15 17.93
C ASP A 313 4.38 1.40 19.13
N ARG A 314 5.18 1.21 20.18
CA ARG A 314 4.76 0.46 21.38
C ARG A 314 3.59 1.13 22.12
N LEU A 315 3.51 2.45 22.10
CA LEU A 315 2.41 3.20 22.72
C LEU A 315 1.08 2.97 21.99
N PHE A 316 1.10 2.86 20.66
CA PHE A 316 -0.12 2.92 19.86
C PHE A 316 -0.52 1.60 19.18
N ARG A 317 0.40 0.63 19.02
CA ARG A 317 0.19 -0.59 18.22
C ARG A 317 -1.07 -1.36 18.56
N HIS A 318 -1.41 -1.48 19.84
CA HIS A 318 -2.57 -2.25 20.26
C HIS A 318 -3.87 -1.44 20.26
N MET A 319 -3.78 -0.11 20.15
CA MET A 319 -4.94 0.79 20.13
C MET A 319 -5.38 1.11 18.69
N LEU A 320 -4.44 1.14 17.75
CA LEU A 320 -4.68 1.42 16.33
C LEU A 320 -4.89 0.12 15.53
N THR A 321 -5.96 -0.60 15.88
CA THR A 321 -6.30 -1.91 15.27
C THR A 321 -7.78 -2.00 14.95
N ASP A 322 -8.16 -2.94 14.06
CA ASP A 322 -9.56 -3.33 13.93
C ASP A 322 -10.06 -4.11 15.15
N ILE A 323 -11.35 -4.47 15.14
CA ILE A 323 -11.96 -5.28 16.21
C ILE A 323 -11.26 -6.63 16.46
N THR A 324 -10.55 -7.17 15.46
CA THR A 324 -9.80 -8.43 15.55
C THR A 324 -8.37 -8.24 16.05
N GLY A 325 -7.91 -7.00 16.22
CA GLY A 325 -6.55 -6.68 16.66
C GLY A 325 -5.54 -6.53 15.51
N ASN A 326 -6.00 -6.36 14.27
CA ASN A 326 -5.13 -6.21 13.11
C ASN A 326 -4.73 -4.74 12.88
N THR A 327 -3.42 -4.44 12.94
CA THR A 327 -2.81 -3.11 12.72
C THR A 327 -2.87 -2.64 11.28
N HIS A 328 -2.89 -3.56 10.32
CA HIS A 328 -3.01 -3.26 8.89
C HIS A 328 -4.44 -2.84 8.51
N ARG A 329 -5.42 -3.08 9.40
CA ARG A 329 -6.82 -2.72 9.22
C ARG A 329 -7.24 -1.61 10.17
N SER A 330 -6.47 -0.53 10.21
CA SER A 330 -6.84 0.66 10.97
C SER A 330 -6.73 1.91 10.09
N GLU A 331 -7.50 2.94 10.43
CA GLU A 331 -7.41 4.24 9.76
C GLU A 331 -5.98 4.80 9.80
N PHE A 332 -5.34 4.70 10.97
CA PHE A 332 -3.94 5.05 11.21
C PHE A 332 -3.09 3.78 11.30
N CYS A 333 -2.70 3.24 10.15
CA CYS A 333 -1.92 2.01 10.07
C CYS A 333 -0.45 2.26 10.39
N ILE A 334 0.01 1.67 11.51
CA ILE A 334 1.40 1.76 11.99
C ILE A 334 2.17 0.46 11.78
N ASP A 335 1.70 -0.41 10.89
CA ASP A 335 2.31 -1.72 10.66
C ASP A 335 3.79 -1.62 10.24
N LYS A 336 4.09 -0.58 9.45
CA LYS A 336 5.42 -0.24 8.92
C LYS A 336 6.13 0.87 9.72
N LEU A 337 5.63 1.20 10.92
CA LEU A 337 6.21 2.27 11.75
C LEU A 337 7.48 1.78 12.45
N TYR A 338 7.35 0.93 13.46
CA TYR A 338 8.47 0.29 14.14
C TYR A 338 8.08 -1.06 14.71
N SER A 339 7.60 -1.98 13.87
CA SER A 339 7.28 -3.35 14.32
C SER A 339 8.53 -4.04 14.86
N PRO A 340 8.46 -4.74 16.01
CA PRO A 340 9.58 -5.51 16.52
C PRO A 340 9.90 -6.75 15.67
N ASP A 341 8.95 -7.23 14.85
CA ASP A 341 9.00 -8.55 14.22
C ASP A 341 9.97 -8.66 13.02
N SER A 342 10.18 -7.58 12.27
CA SER A 342 11.04 -7.56 11.09
C SER A 342 11.66 -6.18 10.84
N SER A 343 12.73 -6.11 10.05
CA SER A 343 13.27 -4.81 9.60
C SER A 343 12.34 -4.12 8.59
N SER A 344 11.59 -4.89 7.80
CA SER A 344 10.58 -4.39 6.88
C SER A 344 9.39 -3.73 7.58
N GLY A 345 9.19 -4.01 8.88
CA GLY A 345 8.24 -3.32 9.74
C GLY A 345 8.80 -2.05 10.41
N ARG A 346 10.08 -1.73 10.23
CA ARG A 346 10.77 -0.57 10.86
C ARG A 346 11.14 0.51 9.84
N LEU A 347 10.16 0.89 9.01
CA LEU A 347 10.37 1.90 7.97
C LEU A 347 10.14 3.34 8.48
N GLY A 348 9.60 3.50 9.69
CA GLY A 348 9.24 4.81 10.23
C GLY A 348 8.04 5.44 9.51
N ILE A 349 7.15 4.60 9.00
CA ILE A 349 6.04 5.03 8.14
C ILE A 349 4.69 4.87 8.87
N LEU A 350 3.84 5.89 8.74
CA LEU A 350 2.40 5.81 9.00
C LEU A 350 1.67 5.80 7.66
N GLU A 351 0.70 4.92 7.52
CA GLU A 351 -0.19 4.84 6.36
C GLU A 351 -1.61 5.23 6.78
N LEU A 352 -2.15 6.29 6.18
CA LEU A 352 -3.55 6.67 6.33
C LEU A 352 -4.37 5.92 5.29
N ARG A 353 -5.24 5.03 5.77
CA ARG A 353 -5.93 4.06 4.91
C ARG A 353 -7.38 4.41 4.60
N ALA A 354 -7.99 5.31 5.38
CA ALA A 354 -9.38 5.74 5.20
C ALA A 354 -9.56 6.78 4.07
N PHE A 355 -8.83 6.63 2.98
CA PHE A 355 -8.95 7.45 1.77
C PHE A 355 -9.34 6.55 0.61
N ASP A 356 -10.51 6.80 0.01
CA ASP A 356 -10.92 6.18 -1.23
C ASP A 356 -10.18 6.82 -2.41
N MET A 357 -10.13 6.09 -3.53
CA MET A 357 -9.51 6.57 -4.75
C MET A 357 -10.36 7.68 -5.37
N PRO A 358 -9.86 8.93 -5.48
CA PRO A 358 -10.63 9.99 -6.07
C PRO A 358 -10.66 9.86 -7.60
N PRO A 359 -11.73 10.34 -8.25
CA PRO A 359 -11.87 10.28 -9.70
C PRO A 359 -10.91 11.23 -10.43
N HIS A 360 -10.40 12.26 -9.75
CA HIS A 360 -9.60 13.31 -10.35
C HIS A 360 -8.30 13.57 -9.57
N PRO A 361 -7.15 13.79 -10.25
CA PRO A 361 -5.88 13.94 -9.55
C PRO A 361 -5.84 15.18 -8.65
N GLN A 362 -6.54 16.26 -8.99
CA GLN A 362 -6.65 17.47 -8.15
C GLN A 362 -7.27 17.17 -6.79
N MET A 363 -8.25 16.26 -6.72
CA MET A 363 -8.82 15.81 -5.46
C MET A 363 -7.76 15.05 -4.64
N ALA A 364 -7.05 14.09 -5.25
CA ALA A 364 -5.93 13.42 -4.56
C ALA A 364 -4.86 14.42 -4.08
N LEU A 365 -4.54 15.45 -4.87
CA LEU A 365 -3.63 16.52 -4.43
C LEU A 365 -4.19 17.29 -3.23
N LEU A 366 -5.49 17.59 -3.18
CA LEU A 366 -6.08 18.28 -2.04
C LEU A 366 -5.99 17.43 -0.76
N GLN A 367 -6.26 16.12 -0.84
CA GLN A 367 -6.07 15.20 0.29
C GLN A 367 -4.63 15.25 0.80
N MET A 368 -3.66 15.17 -0.12
CA MET A 368 -2.23 15.25 0.22
C MET A 368 -1.83 16.60 0.80
N LEU A 369 -2.39 17.70 0.29
CA LEU A 369 -2.17 19.06 0.78
C LEU A 369 -2.69 19.24 2.21
N LEU A 370 -3.91 18.75 2.48
CA LEU A 370 -4.54 18.78 3.80
C LEU A 370 -3.68 18.01 4.83
N VAL A 371 -3.35 16.76 4.52
CA VAL A 371 -2.52 15.91 5.40
C VAL A 371 -1.16 16.55 5.66
N ARG A 372 -0.47 17.03 4.60
CA ARG A 372 0.83 17.70 4.73
C ARG A 372 0.74 18.96 5.57
N THR A 373 -0.34 19.73 5.44
CA THR A 373 -0.60 20.93 6.24
C THR A 373 -0.75 20.59 7.71
N LEU A 374 -1.57 19.59 8.05
CA LEU A 374 -1.80 19.15 9.43
C LEU A 374 -0.51 18.60 10.06
N VAL A 375 0.28 17.81 9.32
CA VAL A 375 1.60 17.36 9.77
C VAL A 375 2.53 18.54 10.06
N SER A 376 2.58 19.53 9.17
CA SER A 376 3.42 20.72 9.34
C SER A 376 2.95 21.61 10.51
N LEU A 377 1.64 21.70 10.73
CA LEU A 377 1.05 22.47 11.82
C LEU A 377 1.35 21.79 13.16
N PHE A 378 1.00 20.52 13.30
CA PHE A 378 1.15 19.78 14.55
C PHE A 378 2.60 19.50 14.93
N TRP A 379 3.52 19.48 13.96
CA TRP A 379 4.95 19.48 14.25
C TRP A 379 5.41 20.74 14.99
N ARG A 380 4.81 21.90 14.65
CA ARG A 380 5.14 23.21 15.24
C ARG A 380 4.34 23.48 16.52
N LYS A 381 3.06 23.12 16.52
CA LYS A 381 2.10 23.34 17.58
C LYS A 381 1.31 22.05 17.82
N PRO A 382 1.76 21.17 18.72
CA PRO A 382 1.06 19.91 19.02
C PRO A 382 -0.40 20.14 19.44
N TYR A 383 -1.32 19.34 18.90
CA TYR A 383 -2.75 19.42 19.18
C TYR A 383 -3.07 18.57 20.43
N LYS A 384 -2.96 19.19 21.61
CA LYS A 384 -3.10 18.53 22.92
C LYS A 384 -4.47 18.82 23.54
N HIS A 385 -5.46 17.98 23.23
CA HIS A 385 -6.82 18.09 23.78
C HIS A 385 -7.31 16.76 24.38
N LYS A 386 -8.41 16.80 25.13
CA LYS A 386 -9.12 15.60 25.62
C LYS A 386 -9.97 15.04 24.50
N LEU A 387 -9.97 13.72 24.34
CA LEU A 387 -10.76 13.04 23.32
C LEU A 387 -12.26 13.21 23.58
N VAL A 388 -13.04 13.36 22.51
CA VAL A 388 -14.49 13.51 22.55
C VAL A 388 -15.14 12.13 22.68
N ARG A 389 -16.17 11.98 23.52
CA ARG A 389 -16.92 10.73 23.66
C ARG A 389 -18.16 10.76 22.77
N TRP A 390 -17.95 10.65 21.45
CA TRP A 390 -19.03 10.72 20.47
C TRP A 390 -20.10 9.63 20.67
N GLY A 391 -19.69 8.39 20.93
CA GLY A 391 -20.64 7.27 21.06
C GLY A 391 -21.51 7.13 19.81
N THR A 392 -22.84 7.03 19.98
CA THR A 392 -23.77 6.90 18.85
C THR A 392 -23.85 8.16 17.98
N GLN A 393 -23.40 9.32 18.48
CA GLN A 393 -23.41 10.58 17.73
C GLN A 393 -22.60 10.50 16.43
N LEU A 394 -21.58 9.62 16.37
CA LEU A 394 -20.86 9.33 15.12
C LEU A 394 -21.83 8.94 14.01
N HIS A 395 -22.73 8.01 14.31
CA HIS A 395 -23.68 7.49 13.33
C HIS A 395 -24.93 8.37 13.20
N ASP A 396 -25.33 9.07 14.26
CA ASP A 396 -26.50 9.95 14.22
C ASP A 396 -26.23 11.23 13.40
N GLN A 397 -24.99 11.73 13.41
CA GLN A 397 -24.62 13.00 12.76
C GLN A 397 -23.78 12.78 11.49
N PHE A 398 -22.62 12.13 11.61
CA PHE A 398 -21.59 12.16 10.56
C PHE A 398 -21.83 11.19 9.39
N LEU A 399 -22.94 10.44 9.41
CA LEU A 399 -23.44 9.73 8.23
C LEU A 399 -24.16 10.66 7.24
N LEU A 400 -24.47 11.88 7.66
CA LEU A 400 -25.19 12.87 6.87
C LEU A 400 -24.22 13.93 6.34
N GLU A 401 -24.41 14.32 5.08
CA GLU A 401 -23.61 15.34 4.39
C GLU A 401 -23.51 16.64 5.18
N HIS A 402 -24.61 17.07 5.81
CA HIS A 402 -24.66 18.35 6.52
C HIS A 402 -23.61 18.41 7.62
N TYR A 403 -23.61 17.45 8.55
CA TYR A 403 -22.67 17.46 9.67
C TYR A 403 -21.22 17.27 9.23
N VAL A 404 -20.99 16.46 8.19
CA VAL A 404 -19.65 16.33 7.59
C VAL A 404 -19.19 17.64 6.97
N ARG A 405 -20.07 18.38 6.28
CA ARG A 405 -19.73 19.69 5.71
C ARG A 405 -19.47 20.75 6.78
N GLU A 406 -20.27 20.79 7.84
CA GLU A 406 -20.04 21.70 8.97
C GLU A 406 -18.69 21.41 9.63
N ASP A 407 -18.35 20.14 9.87
CA ASP A 407 -17.08 19.75 10.49
C ASP A 407 -15.86 20.08 9.62
N ILE A 408 -15.96 19.90 8.29
CA ILE A 408 -14.91 20.32 7.36
C ILE A 408 -14.77 21.85 7.32
N ARG A 409 -15.87 22.60 7.45
CA ARG A 409 -15.80 24.06 7.58
C ARG A 409 -15.04 24.46 8.84
N ASP A 410 -15.32 23.82 9.98
CA ASP A 410 -14.61 24.08 11.23
C ASP A 410 -13.09 23.79 11.09
N ILE A 411 -12.73 22.73 10.36
CA ILE A 411 -11.32 22.43 10.03
C ILE A 411 -10.71 23.52 9.15
N VAL A 412 -11.42 23.97 8.11
CA VAL A 412 -10.95 25.04 7.21
C VAL A 412 -10.76 26.35 7.99
N GLU A 413 -11.70 26.72 8.86
CA GLU A 413 -11.58 27.88 9.73
C GLU A 413 -10.39 27.75 10.68
N PHE A 414 -10.21 26.58 11.31
CA PHE A 414 -9.05 26.29 12.14
C PHE A 414 -7.74 26.45 11.39
N LEU A 415 -7.61 25.90 10.18
CA LEU A 415 -6.42 26.04 9.35
C LEU A 415 -6.13 27.49 8.96
N ASN A 416 -7.16 28.24 8.57
CA ASN A 416 -7.04 29.67 8.23
C ASN A 416 -6.59 30.50 9.44
N ASN A 417 -7.13 30.21 10.63
CA ASN A 417 -6.72 30.85 11.88
C ASN A 417 -5.25 30.56 12.25
N GLU A 418 -4.74 29.39 11.86
CA GLU A 418 -3.32 29.02 12.02
C GLU A 418 -2.43 29.49 10.84
N GLY A 419 -2.98 30.29 9.91
CA GLY A 419 -2.25 30.93 8.83
C GLY A 419 -2.10 30.08 7.55
N TYR A 420 -2.92 29.05 7.38
CA TYR A 420 -2.97 28.23 6.17
C TYR A 420 -4.25 28.52 5.38
N THR A 421 -4.10 29.11 4.19
CA THR A 421 -5.24 29.49 3.34
C THR A 421 -5.89 28.25 2.71
N PHE A 422 -7.05 27.88 3.21
CA PHE A 422 -7.93 26.87 2.63
C PHE A 422 -9.30 27.48 2.37
N GLU A 423 -9.94 27.07 1.29
CA GLU A 423 -11.31 27.46 0.97
C GLU A 423 -12.20 26.23 1.05
N LEU A 424 -13.42 26.39 1.59
CA LEU A 424 -14.35 25.28 1.81
C LEU A 424 -14.82 24.66 0.49
N ASP A 425 -14.98 25.47 -0.55
CA ASP A 425 -15.44 25.05 -1.88
C ASP A 425 -14.43 24.14 -2.60
N TRP A 426 -13.16 24.12 -2.19
CA TRP A 426 -12.19 23.12 -2.67
C TRP A 426 -12.63 21.69 -2.36
N PHE A 427 -13.46 21.50 -1.32
CA PHE A 427 -13.98 20.20 -0.90
C PHE A 427 -15.32 19.83 -1.57
N ASP A 428 -15.96 20.74 -2.33
CA ASP A 428 -17.23 20.47 -3.01
C ASP A 428 -17.22 19.22 -3.90
N PRO A 429 -16.17 18.94 -4.68
CA PRO A 429 -16.09 17.70 -5.45
C PRO A 429 -16.14 16.43 -4.58
N PHE A 430 -15.64 16.49 -3.34
CA PHE A 430 -15.73 15.35 -2.41
C PHE A 430 -17.14 15.20 -1.86
N PHE A 431 -17.81 16.30 -1.51
CA PHE A 431 -19.19 16.25 -1.07
C PHE A 431 -20.11 15.69 -2.17
N GLU A 432 -19.93 16.12 -3.42
CA GLU A 432 -20.73 15.59 -4.54
C GLU A 432 -20.40 14.13 -4.86
N PHE A 433 -19.15 13.71 -4.73
CA PHE A 433 -18.75 12.32 -4.94
C PHE A 433 -19.25 11.40 -3.83
N ARG A 434 -19.17 11.85 -2.56
CA ARG A 434 -19.54 11.06 -1.38
C ARG A 434 -21.05 11.06 -1.12
N PHE A 435 -21.69 12.21 -1.31
CA PHE A 435 -23.10 12.50 -1.00
C PHE A 435 -23.81 13.08 -2.23
N PRO A 436 -23.90 12.34 -3.35
CA PRO A 436 -24.48 12.84 -4.58
C PRO A 436 -25.90 13.36 -4.39
N LEU A 437 -26.19 14.49 -5.05
CA LEU A 437 -27.52 15.07 -5.11
C LEU A 437 -28.46 14.19 -5.96
N TYR A 438 -29.56 13.75 -5.35
CA TYR A 438 -30.61 13.01 -6.06
C TYR A 438 -31.67 13.93 -6.66
N CYS A 439 -32.11 14.92 -5.89
CA CYS A 439 -33.19 15.81 -6.33
C CYS A 439 -33.19 17.14 -5.57
N MET A 440 -33.63 18.19 -6.26
CA MET A 440 -34.06 19.43 -5.63
C MET A 440 -35.51 19.70 -6.03
N ALA A 441 -36.32 20.11 -5.06
CA ALA A 441 -37.70 20.49 -5.30
C ALA A 441 -38.02 21.77 -4.54
N THR A 442 -38.91 22.58 -5.07
CA THR A 442 -39.48 23.73 -4.35
C THR A 442 -40.98 23.54 -4.27
N VAL A 443 -41.52 23.57 -3.05
CA VAL A 443 -42.95 23.52 -2.78
C VAL A 443 -43.31 24.80 -2.05
N GLU A 444 -44.11 25.66 -2.69
CA GLU A 444 -44.33 27.04 -2.24
C GLU A 444 -43.00 27.78 -2.02
N ASN A 445 -42.64 28.10 -0.77
CA ASN A 445 -41.40 28.77 -0.40
C ASN A 445 -40.39 27.82 0.29
N PHE A 446 -40.70 26.52 0.39
CA PHE A 446 -39.81 25.52 0.97
C PHE A 446 -38.90 24.96 -0.13
N HIS A 447 -37.59 25.08 0.07
CA HIS A 447 -36.60 24.44 -0.80
C HIS A 447 -36.16 23.13 -0.17
N LEU A 448 -36.43 22.03 -0.86
CA LEU A 448 -36.03 20.68 -0.46
C LEU A 448 -34.85 20.21 -1.30
N GLU A 449 -33.88 19.62 -0.63
CA GLU A 449 -32.73 18.96 -1.22
C GLU A 449 -32.68 17.53 -0.69
N LEU A 450 -32.61 16.55 -1.59
CA LEU A 450 -32.46 15.14 -1.28
C LEU A 450 -31.08 14.67 -1.77
N ARG A 451 -30.24 14.22 -0.84
CA ARG A 451 -28.92 13.66 -1.13
C ARG A 451 -28.81 12.22 -0.65
N ALA A 452 -27.92 11.46 -1.28
CA ALA A 452 -27.42 10.23 -0.68
C ALA A 452 -26.76 10.53 0.66
N ALA A 453 -26.87 9.59 1.60
CA ALA A 453 -26.15 9.60 2.86
C ALA A 453 -25.45 8.26 3.07
N ILE A 454 -24.59 8.18 4.09
CA ILE A 454 -23.80 6.99 4.39
C ILE A 454 -24.68 6.02 5.16
N GLU A 455 -24.75 4.77 4.71
CA GLU A 455 -25.30 3.67 5.50
C GLU A 455 -24.17 2.72 5.90
N PRO A 456 -23.88 2.56 7.20
CA PRO A 456 -22.84 1.66 7.67
C PRO A 456 -23.34 0.22 7.50
N TRP A 457 -22.98 -0.42 6.39
CA TRP A 457 -23.30 -1.83 6.16
C TRP A 457 -22.44 -2.73 7.05
N HIS A 458 -22.89 -2.91 8.28
CA HIS A 458 -22.23 -3.76 9.26
C HIS A 458 -22.15 -5.21 8.76
N VAL A 459 -21.00 -5.82 9.00
CA VAL A 459 -20.75 -7.21 8.64
C VAL A 459 -21.66 -8.15 9.43
N LEU A 460 -22.29 -9.09 8.73
CA LEU A 460 -23.14 -10.13 9.28
C LEU A 460 -22.31 -11.27 9.90
N GLY A 461 -23.00 -12.24 10.52
CA GLY A 461 -22.37 -13.45 11.06
C GLY A 461 -21.56 -14.21 10.00
N GLU A 462 -20.58 -14.98 10.45
CA GLU A 462 -19.76 -15.81 9.57
C GLU A 462 -20.58 -16.91 8.90
N GLU A 463 -20.45 -17.02 7.58
CA GLU A 463 -20.98 -18.14 6.81
C GLU A 463 -19.83 -19.01 6.33
N SER A 464 -19.86 -20.29 6.73
CA SER A 464 -18.89 -21.29 6.29
C SER A 464 -19.32 -21.86 4.94
N SER A 465 -18.50 -21.64 3.91
CA SER A 465 -18.63 -22.30 2.62
C SER A 465 -17.56 -23.40 2.47
N SER A 466 -17.74 -24.31 1.51
CA SER A 466 -16.72 -25.34 1.20
C SER A 466 -15.38 -24.76 0.72
N GLN A 467 -15.33 -23.49 0.32
CA GLN A 467 -14.13 -22.78 -0.13
C GLN A 467 -13.52 -21.83 0.92
N GLY A 468 -14.15 -21.70 2.09
CA GLY A 468 -13.68 -20.85 3.18
C GLY A 468 -14.79 -20.13 3.93
N THR A 469 -14.40 -19.34 4.93
CA THR A 469 -15.32 -18.50 5.70
C THR A 469 -15.52 -17.17 4.99
N SER A 470 -16.78 -16.79 4.78
CA SER A 470 -17.16 -15.49 4.22
C SER A 470 -17.96 -14.70 5.24
N ARG A 471 -17.89 -13.38 5.12
CA ARG A 471 -18.63 -12.44 5.97
C ARG A 471 -19.34 -11.46 5.05
N TYR A 472 -20.66 -11.60 4.95
CA TYR A 472 -21.48 -10.75 4.10
C TYR A 472 -21.82 -9.45 4.81
N VAL A 473 -22.32 -8.49 4.03
CA VAL A 473 -22.91 -7.25 4.53
C VAL A 473 -24.36 -7.20 4.03
N ASP A 474 -25.26 -6.65 4.85
CA ASP A 474 -26.61 -6.36 4.39
C ASP A 474 -26.63 -4.99 3.70
N SER A 475 -26.70 -5.01 2.37
CA SER A 475 -26.79 -3.81 1.53
C SER A 475 -28.21 -3.55 1.03
N SER A 476 -29.23 -4.09 1.72
CA SER A 476 -30.65 -3.91 1.35
C SER A 476 -31.21 -2.52 1.68
N LEU A 477 -30.53 -1.75 2.52
CA LEU A 477 -30.92 -0.40 2.93
C LEU A 477 -29.95 0.66 2.40
N GLU A 478 -30.54 1.79 2.06
CA GLU A 478 -29.81 3.02 1.77
C GLU A 478 -30.29 4.14 2.70
N ARG A 479 -29.37 5.04 3.03
CA ARG A 479 -29.67 6.27 3.76
C ARG A 479 -29.75 7.44 2.81
N VAL A 480 -30.69 8.34 3.08
CA VAL A 480 -30.82 9.62 2.39
C VAL A 480 -30.88 10.76 3.40
N GLN A 481 -30.30 11.90 3.04
CA GLN A 481 -30.45 13.16 3.76
C GLN A 481 -31.50 14.00 3.05
N VAL A 482 -32.45 14.56 3.82
CA VAL A 482 -33.32 15.65 3.34
C VAL A 482 -32.94 16.93 4.05
N LYS A 483 -32.69 17.98 3.29
CA LYS A 483 -32.50 19.35 3.80
C LYS A 483 -33.67 20.20 3.37
N VAL A 484 -34.28 20.93 4.30
CA VAL A 484 -35.40 21.84 4.00
C VAL A 484 -35.07 23.23 4.51
N ASN A 485 -35.09 24.21 3.60
CA ASN A 485 -34.91 25.62 3.95
C ASN A 485 -36.25 26.32 4.12
N HIS A 486 -36.27 27.37 4.96
CA HIS A 486 -37.46 28.16 5.28
C HIS A 486 -38.62 27.35 5.91
N PHE A 487 -38.32 26.22 6.55
CA PHE A 487 -39.29 25.34 7.18
C PHE A 487 -39.72 25.86 8.57
N VAL A 488 -41.01 25.76 8.90
CA VAL A 488 -41.56 26.12 10.22
C VAL A 488 -42.13 24.84 10.86
N PRO A 489 -41.38 24.16 11.75
CA PRO A 489 -41.76 22.85 12.31
C PRO A 489 -43.12 22.83 13.03
N GLU A 490 -43.55 23.96 13.59
CA GLU A 490 -44.86 24.07 14.28
C GLU A 490 -46.05 24.08 13.31
N ARG A 491 -45.80 24.35 12.03
CA ARG A 491 -46.86 24.50 11.00
C ARG A 491 -46.86 23.37 9.98
N TYR A 492 -45.72 22.75 9.75
CA TYR A 492 -45.52 21.79 8.67
C TYR A 492 -44.77 20.57 9.17
N VAL A 493 -45.04 19.43 8.56
CA VAL A 493 -44.28 18.18 8.76
C VAL A 493 -43.86 17.65 7.40
N LEU A 494 -42.62 17.17 7.29
CA LEU A 494 -42.18 16.42 6.13
C LEU A 494 -42.52 14.95 6.35
N THR A 495 -43.17 14.31 5.38
CA THR A 495 -43.42 12.86 5.44
C THR A 495 -42.85 12.14 4.22
N CYS A 496 -42.39 10.90 4.44
CA CYS A 496 -42.05 9.94 3.39
C CYS A 496 -43.00 8.74 3.55
N ASN A 497 -43.83 8.46 2.54
CA ASN A 497 -44.87 7.42 2.61
C ASN A 497 -45.74 7.51 3.87
N SER A 498 -46.18 8.72 4.23
CA SER A 498 -46.98 9.02 5.43
C SER A 498 -46.27 8.82 6.78
N VAL A 499 -44.96 8.52 6.77
CA VAL A 499 -44.13 8.48 7.98
C VAL A 499 -43.43 9.83 8.14
N VAL A 500 -43.54 10.44 9.32
CA VAL A 500 -42.88 11.72 9.61
C VAL A 500 -41.36 11.53 9.59
N VAL A 501 -40.68 12.34 8.79
CA VAL A 501 -39.22 12.36 8.72
C VAL A 501 -38.71 13.19 9.90
N PRO A 502 -37.77 12.69 10.71
CA PRO A 502 -37.12 13.50 11.74
C PRO A 502 -36.25 14.55 11.04
N LEU A 503 -36.60 15.83 11.20
CA LEU A 503 -35.91 16.99 10.62
C LEU A 503 -34.98 17.67 11.62
#